data_AF-A0A895ZLW4-F1
#
_entry.id   AF-A0A895ZLW4-F1
#
_cell.length_a   1.000
_cell.length_b   1.000
_cell.length_c   1.000
_cell.angle_alpha   90.00
_cell.angle_beta   90.00
_cell.angle_gamma   90.00
#
_symmetry.space_group_name_H-M   'P 1'
#
loop_
_entity.id
_entity.type
_entity.pdbx_description
1 polymer ?
#
loop_
_entity_poly.entity_id
_entity_poly.type
_entity_poly.pdbx_seq_one_letter_code
_entity_poly.pdbx_strand_id
1 'polypeptide(L)' 'MGREDVFAVRWEKSGKSGYTPAYQYDPYHYRVHKMNGGTFQNYPHKTYLPFNENEIQKHLEGI' A
#
# COMPACT_ATOMS: atom_id res chain seq x y z
N MET A 1 -4.26 -4.85 -19.84
CA MET A 1 -5.44 -4.52 -19.02
C MET A 1 -4.93 -4.03 -17.68
N GLY A 2 -5.12 -2.74 -17.38
CA GLY A 2 -4.74 -2.15 -16.10
C GLY A 2 -5.84 -2.38 -15.06
N ARG A 3 -5.45 -2.41 -13.78
CA ARG A 3 -6.42 -2.39 -12.68
C ARG A 3 -6.89 -0.95 -12.46
N GLU A 4 -8.20 -0.74 -12.49
CA GLU A 4 -8.84 0.57 -12.30
C GLU A 4 -9.44 0.74 -10.90
N ASP A 5 -9.37 -0.31 -10.07
CA ASP A 5 -9.93 -0.39 -8.72
C ASP A 5 -9.00 0.17 -7.63
N VAL A 6 -7.72 0.39 -7.95
CA VAL A 6 -6.64 0.57 -6.97
C VAL A 6 -5.55 1.49 -7.50
N PHE A 7 -5.06 2.39 -6.64
CA PHE A 7 -3.88 3.20 -6.95
C PHE A 7 -2.61 2.35 -7.08
N ALA A 8 -1.76 2.70 -8.03
CA ALA A 8 -0.41 2.15 -8.13
C ALA A 8 0.56 3.02 -7.32
N VAL A 9 1.19 2.44 -6.31
CA VAL A 9 2.27 3.05 -5.52
C VAL A 9 3.60 2.67 -6.16
N ARG A 10 4.39 3.67 -6.57
CA ARG A 10 5.77 3.46 -7.00
C ARG A 10 6.63 3.18 -5.76
N TRP A 11 7.44 2.13 -5.82
CA TRP A 11 8.46 1.86 -4.81
C TRP A 11 9.85 1.85 -5.46
N GLU A 12 10.85 2.24 -4.67
CA GLU A 12 12.25 2.16 -5.06
C GLU A 12 13.08 1.68 -3.88
N LYS A 13 13.92 0.67 -4.11
CA LYS A 13 14.83 0.13 -3.09
C LYS A 13 16.06 -0.47 -3.76
N SER A 14 17.24 -0.03 -3.30
CA SER A 14 18.54 -0.58 -3.74
C SER A 14 18.71 -0.62 -5.27
N GLY A 15 18.34 0.48 -5.95
CA GLY A 15 18.43 0.60 -7.42
C GLY A 15 17.35 -0.15 -8.19
N LYS A 16 16.46 -0.89 -7.52
CA LYS A 16 15.26 -1.49 -8.13
C LYS A 16 14.07 -0.59 -7.91
N SER A 17 13.22 -0.45 -8.91
CA SER A 17 11.94 0.23 -8.80
C SER A 17 10.82 -0.59 -9.42
N GLY A 18 9.59 -0.29 -9.02
CA GLY A 18 8.40 -0.94 -9.55
C GLY A 18 7.12 -0.29 -9.05
N TYR A 19 5.99 -0.86 -9.44
CA TYR A 19 4.68 -0.42 -9.00
C TYR A 19 4.01 -1.56 -8.22
N THR A 20 3.39 -1.22 -7.09
CA THR A 20 2.52 -2.13 -6.35
C THR A 20 1.16 -1.51 -6.12
N PRO A 21 0.10 -2.31 -5.97
CA PRO A 21 -1.18 -1.84 -5.44
C PRO A 21 -1.01 -1.03 -4.15
N ALA A 22 -1.77 0.04 -3.98
CA ALA A 22 -1.95 0.70 -2.71
C ALA A 22 -2.72 -0.22 -1.76
N TYR A 23 -2.21 -0.37 -0.55
CA TYR A 23 -2.83 -1.16 0.50
C TYR A 23 -3.09 -0.26 1.71
N GLN A 24 -4.27 -0.36 2.29
CA GLN A 24 -4.60 0.18 3.59
C GLN A 24 -4.34 -0.89 4.66
N TYR A 25 -3.59 -0.51 5.69
CA TYR A 25 -3.27 -1.37 6.82
C TYR A 25 -2.92 -0.54 8.05
N ASP A 26 -3.09 -1.13 9.24
CA ASP A 26 -2.61 -0.54 10.49
C ASP A 26 -1.08 -0.72 10.62
N PRO A 27 -0.30 0.38 10.71
CA PRO A 27 1.17 0.31 10.81
C PRO A 27 1.67 -0.38 12.08
N TYR A 28 0.97 -0.24 13.20
CA TYR A 28 1.36 -0.85 14.48
C TYR A 28 1.11 -2.36 14.44
N HIS A 29 -0.04 -2.78 13.91
CA HIS A 29 -0.35 -4.19 13.76
C HIS A 29 0.60 -4.88 12.78
N TYR A 30 0.93 -4.23 11.66
CA TYR A 30 1.94 -4.74 10.74
C TYR A 30 3.33 -4.81 11.39
N ARG A 31 3.70 -3.83 12.23
CA ARG A 31 4.98 -3.85 12.96
C ARG A 31 5.09 -5.05 13.88
N VAL A 32 4.04 -5.37 14.65
CA VAL A 32 3.98 -6.57 15.50
C VAL A 32 4.08 -7.84 14.65
N HIS A 33 3.33 -7.94 13.55
CA HIS A 33 3.40 -9.09 12.65
C HIS A 33 4.81 -9.29 12.06
N LYS A 34 5.47 -8.20 11.68
CA LYS A 34 6.84 -8.22 11.17
C LYS A 34 7.85 -8.64 12.24
N MET A 35 7.68 -8.18 13.48
CA MET A 35 8.53 -8.61 14.61
C MET A 35 8.40 -10.11 14.88
N ASN A 36 7.23 -10.69 14.62
CA ASN A 36 6.99 -12.14 14.71
C ASN A 36 7.46 -12.93 13.47
N GLY A 37 8.28 -12.32 12.60
CA GLY A 37 8.83 -12.97 11.40
C GLY A 37 7.92 -12.92 10.16
N GLY A 38 6.80 -12.21 10.24
CA GLY A 38 5.88 -12.03 9.13
C GLY A 38 6.40 -11.08 8.04
N THR A 39 5.84 -11.20 6.84
CA THR A 39 6.15 -10.32 5.69
C THR A 39 4.89 -9.59 5.25
N PHE A 40 5.05 -8.47 4.53
CA PHE A 40 3.89 -7.76 3.97
C PHE A 40 3.06 -8.64 3.04
N GLN A 41 3.68 -9.62 2.38
CA GLN A 41 2.99 -10.56 1.50
C GLN A 41 2.02 -11.47 2.28
N ASN A 42 2.45 -11.98 3.44
CA ASN A 42 1.68 -12.91 4.27
C ASN A 42 0.83 -12.22 5.34
N TYR A 43 0.82 -10.89 5.35
CA TYR A 43 0.03 -10.13 6.31
C TYR A 43 -1.46 -10.18 5.96
N PRO A 44 -2.32 -10.74 6.82
CA PRO A 44 -3.73 -10.97 6.49
C PRO A 44 -4.61 -9.72 6.65
N HIS A 45 -4.17 -8.72 7.42
CA HIS A 45 -4.95 -7.51 7.71
C HIS A 45 -4.56 -6.32 6.82
N LYS A 46 -4.36 -6.58 5.53
CA LYS A 46 -4.22 -5.55 4.50
C LYS A 46 -5.44 -5.59 3.59
N THR A 47 -5.97 -4.43 3.26
CA THR A 47 -7.02 -4.28 2.26
C THR A 47 -6.50 -3.40 1.14
N TYR A 48 -7.04 -3.55 -0.07
CA TYR A 48 -6.74 -2.62 -1.15
C TYR A 48 -7.26 -1.25 -0.75
N LEU A 49 -6.44 -0.21 -0.93
CA LEU A 49 -6.91 1.16 -0.77
C LEU A 49 -7.82 1.46 -1.99
N PRO A 50 -9.14 1.61 -1.79
CA PRO A 50 -10.05 1.82 -2.90
C PRO A 50 -9.76 3.15 -3.57
N PHE A 51 -9.93 3.18 -4.89
CA PHE A 51 -9.86 4.40 -5.69
C PHE A 51 -11.07 5.30 -5.40
N ASN A 52 -11.02 6.06 -4.30
CA ASN A 52 -12.07 7.00 -3.89
C ASN A 52 -11.61 8.45 -4.10
N GLU A 53 -12.52 9.33 -4.54
CA GLU A 53 -12.24 10.75 -4.81
C GLU A 53 -11.57 11.47 -3.63
N ASN A 54 -11.92 11.11 -2.39
CA ASN A 54 -11.33 11.69 -1.20
C ASN A 54 -9.82 11.39 -1.05
N GLU A 55 -9.36 10.21 -1.49
CA GLU A 55 -7.95 9.84 -1.47
C GLU A 55 -7.20 10.45 -2.67
N ILE A 56 -7.87 10.62 -3.82
CA ILE A 56 -7.34 11.39 -4.95
C ILE A 56 -7.07 12.83 -4.49
N GLN A 57 -8.04 13.43 -3.81
CA GLN A 57 -7.95 14.82 -3.39
C GLN A 57 -6.80 15.03 -2.40
N LYS A 58 -6.66 14.17 -1.38
CA LYS A 58 -5.50 14.21 -0.46
C LYS A 58 -4.16 14.03 -1.19
N HIS A 59 -4.10 13.11 -2.17
CA HIS A 59 -2.90 12.89 -2.96
C HIS A 59 -2.54 14.13 -3.80
N LEU A 60 -3.52 14.84 -4.35
CA LEU A 60 -3.33 16.10 -5.07
C LEU A 60 -2.95 17.26 -4.14
N GLU A 61 -3.48 17.29 -2.92
CA GLU A 61 -3.20 18.32 -1.91
C GLU A 61 -1.88 18.08 -1.15
N GLY A 62 -1.29 16.89 -1.28
CA GLY A 62 -0.01 16.54 -0.65
C GLY A 62 -0.08 16.29 0.85
N ILE A 63 -1.26 15.87 1.35
CA ILE A 63 -1.57 15.66 2.77
C ILE A 63 -1.53 14.17 3.12
#